data_AF-A0A1W9MAW9-F1
#
_entry.id   AF-A0A1W9MAW9-F1
#
_cell.length_a   1.000
_cell.length_b   1.000
_cell.length_c   1.000
_cell.angle_alpha   90.00
_cell.angle_beta   90.00
_cell.angle_gamma   90.00
#
_symmetry.space_group_name_H-M   'P 1'
#
loop_
_entity.id
_entity.type
_entity.pdbx_description
1 polymer ?
#
loop_
_entity_poly.entity_id
_entity_poly.type
_entity_poly.pdbx_seq_one_letter_code
_entity_poly.pdbx_strand_id
1 'polypeptide(L)'
;MASHGFLGIGGDSWREEVLLHDGRIILVKRSLSYGGRHEIGQSAPIREQTISFKLPDSHKSVTWTSEYSDDIGRANFNLLAVHVLHDIPYIVTTPNLCLSYNKWGRPNPPYVFFKFNGTVWQRVPLEEFPEEFKTINVAIYLGGRDVAEMVRLDIVPVEKIKKANTELRQPEYKNILREPKKPEDLCPEEIRIHDGWLGISAFSRQPDYEACMKVCDRERVSPEHCPCDRLFNKNNKEK
;
A
#
# COMPACT_ATOMS: atom_id res chain seq x y z
N MET A 1 10.71 -31.77 11.27
CA MET A 1 9.33 -32.23 11.52
C MET A 1 8.40 -31.09 11.17
N ALA A 2 7.57 -31.26 10.14
CA ALA A 2 6.67 -30.23 9.63
C ALA A 2 5.35 -30.28 10.42
N SER A 3 5.05 -29.26 11.21
CA SER A 3 3.72 -29.09 11.80
C SER A 3 2.78 -28.55 10.72
N HIS A 4 1.91 -29.43 10.23
CA HIS A 4 0.83 -29.08 9.32
C HIS A 4 -0.31 -28.47 10.14
N GLY A 5 -0.49 -27.15 10.03
CA GLY A 5 -1.66 -26.45 10.53
C GLY A 5 -2.88 -26.78 9.68
N PHE A 6 -3.86 -27.44 10.29
CA PHE A 6 -5.13 -27.86 9.70
C PHE A 6 -5.97 -26.65 9.27
N LEU A 7 -6.26 -26.59 7.96
CA LEU A 7 -7.23 -25.80 7.17
C LEU A 7 -6.57 -25.03 6.00
N GLY A 8 -6.14 -25.77 4.97
CA GLY A 8 -6.37 -25.44 3.55
C GLY A 8 -5.91 -24.14 2.89
N ILE A 9 -5.06 -23.28 3.49
CA ILE A 9 -4.56 -22.05 2.82
C ILE A 9 -3.06 -21.87 3.13
N GLY A 10 -2.21 -22.05 2.11
CA GLY A 10 -0.77 -21.81 2.22
C GLY A 10 -0.44 -20.32 2.36
N GLY A 11 0.55 -19.99 3.19
CA GLY A 11 0.98 -18.62 3.44
C GLY A 11 2.33 -18.59 4.14
N ASP A 12 3.02 -17.46 4.05
CA ASP A 12 4.32 -17.25 4.67
C ASP A 12 4.18 -16.36 5.90
N SER A 13 4.97 -16.62 6.94
CA SER A 13 5.03 -15.72 8.08
C SER A 13 6.41 -15.70 8.71
N TRP A 14 6.82 -14.53 9.17
CA TRP A 14 8.07 -14.29 9.89
C TRP A 14 7.90 -13.09 10.81
N ARG A 15 8.97 -12.76 11.55
CA ARG A 15 9.05 -11.63 12.46
C ARG A 15 10.21 -10.73 12.07
N GLU A 16 10.06 -9.45 12.32
CA GLU A 16 11.04 -8.41 12.00
C GLU A 16 11.34 -7.60 13.26
N GLU A 17 12.63 -7.39 13.54
CA GLU A 17 13.06 -6.40 14.51
C GLU A 17 12.94 -5.01 13.89
N VAL A 18 11.97 -4.23 14.36
CA VAL A 18 11.70 -2.89 13.85
C VAL A 18 12.27 -1.87 14.81
N LEU A 19 13.27 -1.12 14.34
CA LEU A 19 13.87 -0.01 15.07
C LEU A 19 12.98 1.23 14.98
N LEU A 20 12.51 1.71 16.12
CA LEU A 20 11.69 2.91 16.25
C LEU A 20 12.56 4.18 16.28
N HIS A 21 11.91 5.32 16.10
CA HIS A 21 12.53 6.66 16.09
C HIS A 21 13.26 7.01 17.40
N ASP A 22 12.85 6.42 18.53
CA ASP A 22 13.44 6.62 19.87
C ASP A 22 14.54 5.60 20.21
N GLY A 23 14.91 4.73 19.26
CA GLY A 23 15.95 3.71 19.45
C GLY A 23 15.44 2.40 20.06
N ARG A 24 14.17 2.30 20.47
CA ARG A 24 13.58 1.03 20.91
C ARG A 24 13.38 0.09 19.72
N ILE A 25 13.43 -1.21 20.00
CA ILE A 25 13.13 -2.26 19.01
C ILE A 25 11.83 -2.94 19.41
N ILE A 26 10.90 -3.07 18.46
CA ILE A 26 9.71 -3.90 18.60
C ILE A 26 9.79 -5.10 17.67
N LEU A 27 9.14 -6.20 18.05
CA LEU A 27 9.03 -7.38 17.23
C LEU A 27 7.70 -7.36 16.47
N VAL A 28 7.78 -7.23 15.15
CA VAL A 28 6.61 -7.19 14.26
C VAL A 28 6.48 -8.51 13.54
N LYS A 29 5.35 -9.20 13.71
CA LYS A 29 5.00 -10.38 12.92
C LYS A 29 4.33 -9.95 11.62
N ARG A 30 4.85 -10.43 10.49
CA ARG A 30 4.23 -10.30 9.17
C ARG A 30 3.74 -11.67 8.71
N SER A 31 2.51 -11.72 8.21
CA SER A 31 1.88 -12.91 7.61
C SER A 31 1.32 -12.56 6.24
N LEU A 32 1.54 -13.43 5.26
CA LEU A 32 1.07 -13.31 3.89
C LEU A 32 0.19 -14.49 3.51
N SER A 33 -0.89 -14.22 2.79
CA SER A 33 -1.64 -15.23 2.04
C SER A 33 -1.47 -14.97 0.54
N TYR A 34 -1.61 -16.01 -0.28
CA TYR A 34 -1.41 -15.92 -1.72
C TYR A 34 -2.69 -16.28 -2.49
N GLY A 35 -2.94 -15.58 -3.59
CA GLY A 35 -4.13 -15.76 -4.41
C GLY A 35 -4.56 -14.47 -5.11
N GLY A 36 -5.48 -14.58 -6.07
CA GLY A 36 -5.99 -13.44 -6.84
C GLY A 36 -5.63 -13.51 -8.32
N ARG A 37 -5.79 -12.39 -9.03
CA ARG A 37 -5.66 -12.30 -10.49
C ARG A 37 -4.18 -12.30 -10.90
N HIS A 38 -3.80 -13.27 -11.74
CA HIS A 38 -2.47 -13.44 -12.34
C HIS A 38 -2.56 -14.19 -13.67
N GLU A 39 -1.52 -14.07 -14.49
CA GLU A 39 -1.43 -14.79 -15.75
C GLU A 39 -1.03 -16.26 -15.54
N ILE A 40 -1.42 -17.14 -16.47
CA ILE A 40 -1.02 -18.54 -16.45
C ILE A 40 0.52 -18.63 -16.49
N GLY A 41 1.09 -19.37 -15.54
CA GLY A 41 2.54 -19.54 -15.40
C GLY A 41 3.22 -18.52 -14.49
N GLN A 42 2.50 -17.49 -14.03
CA GLN A 42 2.99 -16.60 -12.97
C GLN A 42 2.62 -17.14 -11.58
N SER A 43 3.44 -16.83 -10.58
CA SER A 43 3.07 -17.10 -9.19
C SER A 43 1.88 -16.26 -8.77
N ALA A 44 1.02 -16.81 -7.92
CA ALA A 44 -0.09 -16.08 -7.34
C ALA A 44 0.43 -14.85 -6.56
N PRO A 45 -0.22 -13.68 -6.67
CA PRO A 45 0.20 -12.49 -5.94
C PRO A 45 -0.14 -12.64 -4.45
N ILE A 46 0.35 -11.71 -3.64
CA ILE A 46 -0.09 -11.55 -2.25
C ILE A 46 -1.58 -11.18 -2.28
N ARG A 47 -2.39 -12.03 -1.67
CA ARG A 47 -3.83 -11.83 -1.50
C ARG A 47 -4.09 -10.87 -0.36
N GLU A 48 -3.56 -11.18 0.81
CA GLU A 48 -3.64 -10.35 2.02
C GLU A 48 -2.28 -10.31 2.72
N GLN A 49 -2.04 -9.22 3.43
CA GLN A 49 -0.88 -9.06 4.31
C GLN A 49 -1.35 -8.58 5.67
N THR A 50 -1.01 -9.33 6.72
CA THR A 50 -1.34 -8.98 8.11
C THR A 50 -0.08 -8.70 8.91
N ILE A 51 -0.10 -7.60 9.64
CA ILE A 51 0.97 -7.13 10.52
C ILE A 51 0.46 -7.14 11.95
N SER A 52 1.19 -7.73 12.88
CA SER A 52 0.84 -7.70 14.30
C SER A 52 2.05 -7.50 15.20
N PHE A 53 1.89 -6.71 16.26
CA PHE A 53 2.94 -6.40 17.22
C PHE A 53 2.36 -5.94 18.56
N LYS A 54 3.19 -5.91 19.59
CA LYS A 54 2.83 -5.36 20.90
C LYS A 54 3.37 -3.94 21.03
N LEU A 55 2.58 -3.05 21.62
CA LEU A 55 3.02 -1.71 21.96
C LEU A 55 4.13 -1.77 23.05
N PRO A 56 5.14 -0.90 22.98
CA PRO A 56 6.27 -0.92 23.91
C PRO A 56 5.86 -0.82 25.38
N ASP A 57 4.97 0.12 25.72
CA ASP A 57 4.70 0.48 27.11
C ASP A 57 3.45 -0.22 27.65
N SER A 58 2.37 -0.25 26.87
CA SER A 58 1.12 -0.92 27.28
C SER A 58 1.07 -2.42 27.02
N HIS A 59 1.99 -2.97 26.22
CA HIS A 59 2.01 -4.37 25.75
C HIS A 59 0.74 -4.86 25.03
N LYS A 60 -0.19 -3.95 24.71
CA LYS A 60 -1.39 -4.26 23.95
C LYS A 60 -1.00 -4.71 22.55
N SER A 61 -1.65 -5.77 22.08
CA SER A 61 -1.46 -6.26 20.71
C SER A 61 -2.25 -5.41 19.74
N VAL A 62 -1.64 -5.07 18.61
CA VAL A 62 -2.26 -4.32 17.53
C VAL A 62 -2.07 -5.10 16.24
N THR A 63 -3.10 -5.12 15.40
CA THR A 63 -3.10 -5.83 14.12
C THR A 63 -3.59 -4.92 13.02
N TRP A 64 -2.90 -4.91 11.87
CA TRP A 64 -3.31 -4.23 10.65
C TRP A 64 -3.29 -5.20 9.48
N THR A 65 -4.25 -5.07 8.57
CA THR A 65 -4.34 -5.92 7.38
C THR A 65 -4.45 -5.07 6.13
N SER A 66 -3.62 -5.36 5.13
CA SER A 66 -3.89 -4.99 3.75
C SER A 66 -4.79 -6.06 3.15
N GLU A 67 -6.09 -5.78 3.14
CA GLU A 67 -7.12 -6.69 2.63
C GLU A 67 -6.97 -6.94 1.12
N TYR A 68 -7.53 -8.07 0.67
CA TYR A 68 -7.71 -8.37 -0.74
C TYR A 68 -8.74 -7.45 -1.37
N SER A 69 -8.52 -7.09 -2.63
CA SER A 69 -9.40 -6.20 -3.38
C SER A 69 -9.78 -6.82 -4.71
N ASP A 70 -11.06 -7.14 -4.93
CA ASP A 70 -11.52 -7.84 -6.15
C ASP A 70 -11.26 -7.07 -7.46
N ASP A 71 -11.42 -5.75 -7.42
CA ASP A 71 -11.19 -4.82 -8.52
C ASP A 71 -9.70 -4.64 -8.89
N ILE A 72 -8.79 -5.00 -8.00
CA ILE A 72 -7.33 -4.99 -8.22
C ILE A 72 -6.81 -6.43 -8.41
N GLY A 73 -7.47 -7.41 -7.79
CA GLY A 73 -7.12 -8.82 -7.79
C GLY A 73 -5.94 -9.19 -6.89
N ARG A 74 -5.62 -8.40 -5.86
CA ARG A 74 -4.50 -8.61 -4.91
C ARG A 74 -4.64 -7.73 -3.66
N ALA A 75 -3.69 -7.82 -2.74
CA ALA A 75 -3.54 -6.91 -1.61
C ALA A 75 -3.32 -5.46 -2.08
N ASN A 76 -3.98 -4.50 -1.42
CA ASN A 76 -3.95 -3.08 -1.76
C ASN A 76 -2.58 -2.41 -1.57
N PHE A 77 -1.78 -2.87 -0.61
CA PHE A 77 -0.63 -2.13 -0.09
C PHE A 77 0.61 -2.98 0.12
N ASN A 78 1.78 -2.38 -0.09
CA ASN A 78 3.06 -2.90 0.39
C ASN A 78 3.45 -2.16 1.68
N LEU A 79 3.85 -2.89 2.72
CA LEU A 79 4.30 -2.28 3.98
C LEU A 79 5.68 -1.65 3.80
N LEU A 80 5.85 -0.44 4.32
CA LEU A 80 7.11 0.29 4.28
C LEU A 80 7.64 0.67 5.67
N ALA A 81 6.77 0.90 6.65
CA ALA A 81 7.21 1.16 8.02
C ALA A 81 6.13 0.86 9.05
N VAL A 82 6.58 0.56 10.26
CA VAL A 82 5.77 0.53 11.47
C VAL A 82 6.43 1.46 12.49
N HIS A 83 5.69 2.46 12.96
CA HIS A 83 6.17 3.41 13.96
C HIS A 83 5.24 3.44 15.16
N VAL A 84 5.75 3.89 16.30
CA VAL A 84 4.96 4.12 17.52
C VAL A 84 5.44 5.43 18.12
N LEU A 85 4.53 6.34 18.44
CA LEU A 85 4.79 7.59 19.15
C LEU A 85 3.77 7.73 20.28
N HIS A 86 4.23 7.88 21.52
CA HIS A 86 3.38 7.97 22.70
C HIS A 86 2.31 6.86 22.77
N ASP A 87 2.72 5.60 22.57
CA ASP A 87 1.84 4.41 22.53
C ASP A 87 0.77 4.42 21.41
N ILE A 88 0.86 5.36 20.46
CA ILE A 88 0.02 5.39 19.25
C ILE A 88 0.81 4.77 18.10
N PRO A 89 0.36 3.64 17.54
CA PRO A 89 1.01 3.04 16.40
C PRO A 89 0.57 3.68 15.08
N TYR A 90 1.52 3.70 14.16
CA TYR A 90 1.39 4.23 12.81
C TYR A 90 1.95 3.24 11.80
N ILE A 91 1.33 3.18 10.63
CA ILE A 91 1.78 2.37 9.50
C ILE A 91 1.98 3.26 8.30
N VAL A 92 3.09 3.02 7.59
CA VAL A 92 3.37 3.60 6.29
C VAL A 92 3.30 2.50 5.26
N THR A 93 2.51 2.73 4.21
CA THR A 93 2.45 1.83 3.06
C THR A 93 2.64 2.60 1.76
N THR A 94 2.96 1.88 0.69
CA THR A 94 2.76 2.35 -0.69
C THR A 94 1.65 1.52 -1.34
N PRO A 95 0.82 2.10 -2.21
CA PRO A 95 -0.11 1.32 -3.03
C PRO A 95 0.62 0.24 -3.83
N ASN A 96 0.02 -0.95 -3.89
CA ASN A 96 0.56 -2.10 -4.62
C ASN A 96 0.25 -1.99 -6.11
N LEU A 97 1.23 -1.52 -6.89
CA LEU A 97 1.11 -1.24 -8.33
C LEU A 97 0.13 -0.11 -8.67
N CYS A 98 0.03 0.20 -9.97
CA CYS A 98 -0.73 1.35 -10.47
C CYS A 98 -2.24 1.25 -10.22
N LEU A 99 -2.82 0.04 -10.24
CA LEU A 99 -4.27 -0.11 -9.96
C LEU A 99 -4.61 0.29 -8.54
N SER A 100 -3.83 -0.15 -7.55
CA SER A 100 -4.01 0.27 -6.17
C SER A 100 -3.74 1.77 -6.02
N TYR A 101 -2.73 2.30 -6.71
CA TYR A 101 -2.43 3.73 -6.69
C TYR A 101 -3.62 4.57 -7.20
N ASN A 102 -4.24 4.16 -8.31
CA ASN A 102 -5.44 4.79 -8.86
C ASN A 102 -6.64 4.65 -7.90
N LYS A 103 -6.88 3.46 -7.33
CA LYS A 103 -7.95 3.22 -6.36
C LYS A 103 -7.86 4.10 -5.11
N TRP A 104 -6.65 4.28 -4.57
CA TRP A 104 -6.44 4.91 -3.27
C TRP A 104 -6.21 6.43 -3.34
N GLY A 105 -6.62 7.05 -4.45
CA GLY A 105 -6.65 8.50 -4.60
C GLY A 105 -5.32 9.10 -5.04
N ARG A 106 -4.43 8.30 -5.64
CA ARG A 106 -3.17 8.75 -6.26
C ARG A 106 -2.34 9.68 -5.34
N PRO A 107 -2.03 9.25 -4.11
CA PRO A 107 -1.34 10.11 -3.13
C PRO A 107 0.04 10.54 -3.65
N ASN A 108 0.46 11.77 -3.32
CA ASN A 108 1.79 12.27 -3.70
C ASN A 108 2.44 13.04 -2.53
N PRO A 109 3.53 12.55 -1.92
CA PRO A 109 4.29 11.32 -2.24
C PRO A 109 3.45 10.04 -2.14
N PRO A 110 3.86 8.92 -2.78
CA PRO A 110 3.02 7.75 -3.03
C PRO A 110 2.83 6.85 -1.79
N TYR A 111 2.38 7.45 -0.69
CA TYR A 111 2.14 6.78 0.58
C TYR A 111 0.67 6.80 0.97
N VAL A 112 0.25 5.77 1.69
CA VAL A 112 -0.99 5.78 2.47
C VAL A 112 -0.62 5.55 3.92
N PHE A 113 -0.89 6.57 4.74
CA PHE A 113 -0.57 6.55 6.16
C PHE A 113 -1.78 6.09 6.96
N PHE A 114 -1.54 5.24 7.95
CA PHE A 114 -2.55 4.80 8.89
C PHE A 114 -2.12 5.12 10.32
N LYS A 115 -3.06 5.60 11.12
CA LYS A 115 -2.94 5.82 12.56
C LYS A 115 -3.96 4.95 13.28
N PHE A 116 -3.56 4.27 14.34
CA PHE A 116 -4.49 3.54 15.18
C PHE A 116 -5.01 4.46 16.29
N ASN A 117 -6.33 4.56 16.44
CA ASN A 117 -6.93 5.43 17.46
C ASN A 117 -7.23 4.69 18.79
N GLY A 118 -6.79 3.44 18.92
CA GLY A 118 -7.06 2.56 20.06
C GLY A 118 -8.12 1.50 19.78
N THR A 119 -8.92 1.65 18.72
CA THR A 119 -9.93 0.66 18.30
C THR A 119 -9.81 0.28 16.84
N VAL A 120 -9.59 1.25 15.96
CA VAL A 120 -9.54 1.06 14.51
C VAL A 120 -8.37 1.80 13.89
N TRP A 121 -7.91 1.29 12.75
CA TRP A 121 -6.97 2.00 11.90
C TRP A 121 -7.71 3.03 11.05
N GLN A 122 -7.20 4.25 11.04
CA GLN A 122 -7.73 5.35 10.26
C GLN A 122 -6.65 5.83 9.30
N ARG A 123 -7.02 6.07 8.04
CA ARG A 123 -6.14 6.77 7.10
C ARG A 123 -5.96 8.20 7.60
N VAL A 124 -4.73 8.67 7.63
CA VAL A 124 -4.39 10.05 7.97
C VAL A 124 -3.67 10.73 6.81
N PRO A 125 -3.83 12.05 6.64
CA PRO A 125 -3.08 12.80 5.64
C PRO A 125 -1.62 12.99 6.08
N LEU A 126 -0.75 13.42 5.16
CA LEU A 126 0.69 13.56 5.42
C LEU A 126 0.97 14.61 6.51
N GLU A 127 0.16 15.65 6.56
CA GLU A 127 0.22 16.77 7.49
C GLU A 127 -0.02 16.34 8.94
N GLU A 128 -0.77 15.26 9.15
CA GLU A 128 -1.00 14.66 10.47
C GLU A 128 0.01 13.56 10.83
N PHE A 129 0.87 13.17 9.89
CA PHE A 129 1.85 12.10 10.09
C PHE A 129 3.12 12.65 10.76
N PRO A 130 3.53 12.16 11.95
CA PRO A 130 4.60 12.76 12.76
C PRO A 130 5.91 13.00 12.00
N GLU A 131 6.49 14.19 12.12
CA GLU A 131 7.72 14.61 11.41
C GLU A 131 8.98 13.84 11.85
N GLU A 132 8.96 13.30 13.07
CA GLU A 132 10.04 12.48 13.65
C GLU A 132 10.20 11.15 12.90
N PHE A 133 9.12 10.65 12.27
CA PHE A 133 9.14 9.45 11.48
C PHE A 133 9.75 9.73 10.11
N LYS A 134 11.00 9.30 9.95
CA LYS A 134 11.79 9.49 8.73
C LYS A 134 12.17 8.19 8.04
N THR A 135 12.16 7.08 8.77
CA THR A 135 12.77 5.82 8.32
C THR A 135 11.75 4.83 7.77
N ILE A 136 12.22 4.07 6.79
CA ILE A 136 11.62 2.83 6.32
C ILE A 136 12.26 1.70 7.12
N ASN A 137 11.54 1.15 8.09
CA ASN A 137 12.10 0.32 9.17
C ASN A 137 11.62 -1.14 9.18
N VAL A 138 11.06 -1.59 8.05
CA VAL A 138 10.74 -3.00 7.78
C VAL A 138 11.39 -3.41 6.47
N ALA A 139 11.53 -4.72 6.24
CA ALA A 139 12.01 -5.20 4.96
C ALA A 139 11.00 -4.87 3.85
N ILE A 140 11.46 -4.16 2.81
CA ILE A 140 10.67 -3.90 1.61
C ILE A 140 10.76 -5.12 0.70
N TYR A 141 9.60 -5.50 0.16
CA TYR A 141 9.42 -6.73 -0.59
C TYR A 141 10.22 -6.74 -1.91
N LEU A 142 11.14 -7.68 -2.02
CA LEU A 142 12.00 -7.91 -3.18
C LEU A 142 11.81 -9.36 -3.69
N GLY A 143 10.58 -9.71 -4.09
CA GLY A 143 10.27 -10.98 -4.76
C GLY A 143 10.30 -12.24 -3.87
N GLY A 144 9.99 -13.40 -4.46
CA GLY A 144 9.75 -14.64 -3.70
C GLY A 144 10.98 -15.24 -3.01
N ARG A 145 12.20 -14.99 -3.52
CA ARG A 145 13.44 -15.45 -2.86
C ARG A 145 13.65 -14.77 -1.51
N ASP A 146 13.32 -13.49 -1.42
CA ASP A 146 13.54 -12.70 -0.22
C ASP A 146 12.56 -13.10 0.87
N VAL A 147 11.31 -13.42 0.52
CA VAL A 147 10.35 -14.02 1.47
C VAL A 147 10.83 -15.36 1.98
N ALA A 148 11.26 -16.26 1.10
CA ALA A 148 11.75 -17.57 1.52
C ALA A 148 12.94 -17.43 2.49
N GLU A 149 13.80 -16.44 2.29
CA GLU A 149 14.87 -16.12 3.22
C GLU A 149 14.36 -15.57 4.56
N MET A 150 13.40 -14.66 4.56
CA MET A 150 12.80 -14.10 5.78
C MET A 150 12.11 -15.18 6.62
N VAL A 151 11.35 -16.07 5.97
CA VAL A 151 10.72 -17.22 6.61
C VAL A 151 11.76 -18.15 7.21
N ARG A 152 12.86 -18.43 6.49
CA ARG A 152 13.96 -19.27 6.98
C ARG A 152 14.64 -18.68 8.21
N LEU A 153 14.75 -17.36 8.30
CA LEU A 153 15.34 -16.68 9.46
C LEU A 153 14.42 -16.69 10.69
N ASP A 154 13.10 -16.77 10.48
CA ASP A 154 12.03 -16.59 11.48
C ASP A 154 12.01 -15.18 12.11
N ILE A 155 13.17 -14.68 12.58
CA ILE A 155 13.36 -13.31 13.04
C ILE A 155 14.40 -12.63 12.15
N VAL A 156 13.98 -11.58 11.43
CA VAL A 156 14.84 -10.75 10.59
C VAL A 156 15.42 -9.61 11.44
N PRO A 157 16.76 -9.56 11.64
CA PRO A 157 17.37 -8.54 12.49
C PRO A 157 17.36 -7.14 11.87
N VAL A 158 17.40 -6.10 12.71
CA VAL A 158 17.44 -4.68 12.29
C VAL A 158 18.50 -4.42 11.22
N GLU A 159 19.71 -4.92 11.43
CA GLU A 159 20.84 -4.67 10.52
C GLU A 159 20.64 -5.30 9.15
N LYS A 160 19.93 -6.43 9.08
CA LYS A 160 19.57 -7.06 7.80
C LYS A 160 18.53 -6.25 7.05
N ILE A 161 17.53 -5.71 7.75
CA ILE A 161 16.50 -4.83 7.18
C ILE A 161 17.15 -3.57 6.62
N LYS A 162 17.99 -2.89 7.40
CA LYS A 162 18.73 -1.70 6.96
C LYS A 162 19.57 -1.98 5.72
N LYS A 163 20.30 -3.09 5.70
CA LYS A 163 21.12 -3.49 4.55
C LYS A 163 20.27 -3.69 3.30
N ALA A 164 19.21 -4.49 3.39
CA ALA A 164 18.33 -4.78 2.26
C ALA A 164 17.69 -3.50 1.70
N ASN A 165 17.18 -2.62 2.56
CA ASN A 165 16.55 -1.37 2.12
C ASN A 165 17.57 -0.38 1.50
N THR A 166 18.83 -0.39 1.94
CA THR A 166 19.88 0.49 1.39
C THR A 166 20.22 0.13 -0.07
N GLU A 167 20.04 -1.12 -0.47
CA GLU A 167 20.29 -1.60 -1.83
C GLU A 167 19.20 -1.13 -2.82
N LEU A 168 18.06 -0.63 -2.32
CA LEU A 168 16.99 -0.06 -3.14
C LEU A 168 17.39 1.31 -3.70
N ARG A 169 17.04 1.55 -4.96
CA ARG A 169 17.41 2.80 -5.65
C ARG A 169 16.40 3.91 -5.46
N GLN A 170 15.13 3.57 -5.28
CA GLN A 170 14.02 4.50 -5.20
C GLN A 170 14.11 5.34 -3.92
N PRO A 171 14.02 6.68 -4.00
CA PRO A 171 14.13 7.55 -2.82
C PRO A 171 13.02 7.29 -1.80
N GLU A 172 11.80 6.96 -2.25
CA GLU A 172 10.66 6.63 -1.39
C GLU A 172 10.82 5.37 -0.54
N TYR A 173 11.83 4.55 -0.84
CA TYR A 173 12.17 3.34 -0.10
C TYR A 173 13.36 3.53 0.84
N LYS A 174 14.02 4.68 0.79
CA LYS A 174 15.13 5.03 1.69
C LYS A 174 14.65 5.80 2.89
N ASN A 175 13.80 6.79 2.66
CA ASN A 175 13.22 7.64 3.69
C ASN A 175 11.77 7.97 3.34
N ILE A 176 11.00 8.33 4.36
CA ILE A 176 9.64 8.84 4.20
C ILE A 176 9.74 10.24 3.60
N LEU A 177 9.38 10.35 2.31
CA LEU A 177 9.34 11.63 1.61
C LEU A 177 8.20 12.50 2.16
N ARG A 178 8.45 13.82 2.20
CA ARG A 178 7.45 14.84 2.51
C ARG A 178 7.10 15.70 1.29
N GLU A 179 8.05 15.83 0.38
CA GLU A 179 7.85 16.56 -0.88
C GLU A 179 7.16 15.67 -1.93
N PRO A 180 6.30 16.25 -2.77
CA PRO A 180 5.68 15.55 -3.88
C PRO A 180 6.73 15.13 -4.92
N LYS A 181 6.54 13.94 -5.49
CA LYS A 181 7.26 13.48 -6.68
C LYS A 181 6.73 14.19 -7.91
N LYS A 182 7.55 14.22 -8.97
CA LYS A 182 7.12 14.77 -10.24
C LYS A 182 6.05 13.87 -10.88
N PRO A 183 5.07 14.44 -11.62
CA PRO A 183 4.02 13.65 -12.24
C PRO A 183 4.51 12.50 -13.13
N GLU A 184 5.64 12.68 -13.83
CA GLU A 184 6.26 11.67 -14.68
C GLU A 184 6.84 10.47 -13.92
N ASP A 185 7.10 10.61 -12.62
CA ASP A 185 7.57 9.53 -11.74
C ASP A 185 6.41 8.72 -11.13
N LEU A 186 5.15 9.08 -11.45
CA LEU A 186 3.94 8.46 -10.91
C LEU A 186 3.25 7.59 -11.96
N CYS A 187 2.44 6.64 -11.51
CA CYS A 187 1.64 5.80 -12.39
C CYS A 187 0.69 6.63 -13.27
N PRO A 188 0.44 6.23 -14.53
CA PRO A 188 -0.60 6.82 -15.36
C PRO A 188 -1.96 6.83 -14.65
N GLU A 189 -2.78 7.84 -14.94
CA GLU A 189 -4.14 7.91 -14.41
C GLU A 189 -5.07 6.95 -15.15
N GLU A 190 -5.79 6.15 -14.37
CA GLU A 190 -6.76 5.18 -14.84
C GLU A 190 -8.07 5.32 -14.06
N ILE A 191 -9.18 5.17 -14.77
CA ILE A 191 -10.54 5.29 -14.26
C ILE A 191 -11.14 3.89 -14.12
N ARG A 192 -11.73 3.62 -12.96
CA ARG A 192 -12.47 2.37 -12.72
C ARG A 192 -13.72 2.35 -13.59
N ILE A 193 -13.80 1.38 -14.50
CA ILE A 193 -14.99 1.06 -15.30
C ILE A 193 -15.70 -0.16 -14.70
N HIS A 194 -16.77 -0.70 -15.28
CA HIS A 194 -17.42 -1.91 -14.72
C HIS A 194 -16.47 -3.12 -14.63
N ASP A 195 -15.80 -3.45 -15.74
CA ASP A 195 -15.02 -4.69 -15.88
C ASP A 195 -13.50 -4.51 -15.85
N GLY A 196 -13.01 -3.34 -15.49
CA GLY A 196 -11.58 -3.11 -15.34
C GLY A 196 -11.21 -1.66 -15.07
N TRP A 197 -10.11 -1.24 -15.69
CA TRP A 197 -9.55 0.09 -15.59
C TRP A 197 -9.25 0.61 -16.98
N LEU A 198 -9.56 1.88 -17.23
CA LEU A 198 -9.33 2.52 -18.51
C LEU A 198 -8.48 3.77 -18.33
N GLY A 199 -7.43 3.91 -19.13
CA GLY A 199 -6.55 5.08 -19.07
C GLY A 199 -7.33 6.39 -19.30
N ILE A 200 -6.93 7.45 -18.59
CA ILE A 200 -7.58 8.77 -18.65
C ILE A 200 -7.69 9.33 -20.08
N SER A 201 -6.77 8.93 -20.97
CA SER A 201 -6.78 9.34 -22.38
C SER A 201 -8.03 8.92 -23.14
N ALA A 202 -8.72 7.85 -22.72
CA ALA A 202 -9.98 7.45 -23.33
C ALA A 202 -11.09 8.49 -23.14
N PHE A 203 -10.99 9.30 -22.08
CA PHE A 203 -11.93 10.37 -21.74
C PHE A 203 -11.42 11.73 -22.22
N SER A 204 -10.14 12.04 -22.00
CA SER A 204 -9.57 13.36 -22.30
C SER A 204 -9.37 13.65 -23.79
N ARG A 205 -9.39 12.62 -24.64
CA ARG A 205 -9.29 12.77 -26.11
C ARG A 205 -10.66 12.92 -26.79
N GLN A 206 -11.76 12.91 -26.03
CA GLN A 206 -13.08 13.14 -26.60
C GLN A 206 -13.23 14.60 -27.06
N PRO A 207 -13.99 14.87 -28.13
CA PRO A 207 -14.09 16.21 -28.71
C PRO A 207 -14.80 17.22 -27.78
N ASP A 208 -15.71 16.76 -26.94
CA ASP A 208 -16.48 17.58 -26.01
C ASP A 208 -16.97 16.79 -24.79
N TYR A 209 -17.59 17.50 -23.84
CA TYR A 209 -18.14 16.94 -22.62
C TYR A 209 -19.17 15.84 -22.87
N GLU A 210 -20.09 16.03 -23.83
CA GLU A 210 -21.17 15.07 -24.10
C GLU A 210 -20.60 13.76 -24.69
N ALA A 211 -19.59 13.86 -25.55
CA ALA A 211 -18.85 12.71 -26.05
C ALA A 211 -18.09 11.99 -24.92
N CYS A 212 -17.51 12.74 -23.97
CA CYS A 212 -16.89 12.16 -22.76
C CYS A 212 -17.92 11.41 -21.90
N MET A 213 -19.09 12.01 -21.64
CA MET A 213 -20.15 11.37 -20.85
C MET A 213 -20.63 10.07 -21.51
N LYS A 214 -20.76 10.03 -22.83
CA LYS A 214 -21.07 8.79 -23.57
C LYS A 214 -20.03 7.68 -23.34
N VAL A 215 -18.76 8.03 -23.12
CA VAL A 215 -17.74 7.04 -22.72
C VAL A 215 -18.02 6.56 -21.30
N CYS A 216 -18.30 7.45 -20.34
CA CYS A 216 -18.67 7.04 -18.98
C CYS A 216 -19.88 6.09 -18.98
N ASP A 217 -20.92 6.40 -19.75
CA ASP A 217 -22.12 5.55 -19.85
C ASP A 217 -21.83 4.19 -20.49
N ARG A 218 -21.08 4.19 -21.61
CA ARG A 218 -20.72 2.95 -22.34
C ARG A 218 -19.89 2.01 -21.47
N GLU A 219 -18.89 2.55 -20.78
CA GLU A 219 -17.99 1.79 -19.92
C GLU A 219 -18.56 1.59 -18.49
N ARG A 220 -19.76 2.13 -18.24
CA ARG A 220 -20.48 2.07 -16.96
C ARG A 220 -19.62 2.55 -15.78
N VAL A 221 -18.97 3.69 -15.97
CA VAL A 221 -18.24 4.40 -14.91
C VAL A 221 -19.26 4.93 -13.90
N SER A 222 -18.98 4.76 -12.60
CA SER A 222 -19.82 5.36 -11.55
C SER A 222 -19.87 6.89 -11.75
N PRO A 223 -21.02 7.55 -11.58
CA PRO A 223 -21.11 9.01 -11.71
C PRO A 223 -20.05 9.76 -10.88
N GLU A 224 -19.78 9.29 -9.66
CA GLU A 224 -18.78 9.85 -8.74
C GLU A 224 -17.34 9.76 -9.25
N HIS A 225 -17.07 8.84 -10.19
CA HIS A 225 -15.75 8.56 -10.73
C HIS A 225 -15.59 8.97 -12.20
N CYS A 226 -16.65 9.50 -12.84
CA CYS A 226 -16.58 9.97 -14.21
C CYS A 226 -15.74 11.25 -14.29
N PRO A 227 -14.64 11.29 -15.08
CA PRO A 227 -13.70 12.41 -15.05
C PRO A 227 -14.15 13.62 -15.87
N CYS A 228 -15.29 13.55 -16.58
CA CYS A 228 -15.65 14.52 -17.61
C CYS A 228 -15.86 15.94 -17.09
N ASP A 229 -16.42 16.12 -15.89
CA ASP A 229 -16.60 17.45 -15.29
C ASP A 229 -15.27 18.18 -15.08
N ARG A 230 -14.26 17.46 -14.58
CA ARG A 230 -12.88 17.94 -14.40
C ARG A 230 -12.21 18.22 -15.74
N LEU A 231 -12.37 17.32 -16.72
CA LEU A 231 -11.65 17.42 -17.99
C LEU A 231 -12.18 18.55 -18.88
N PHE A 232 -13.48 18.86 -18.80
CA PHE A 232 -14.15 19.85 -19.64
C PHE A 232 -14.67 21.07 -18.87
N ASN A 233 -14.17 21.28 -17.63
CA ASN A 233 -14.32 22.51 -16.85
C ASN A 233 -15.78 22.99 -16.62
N LYS A 234 -16.74 22.10 -16.32
CA LYS A 234 -18.10 22.54 -15.96
C LYS A 234 -18.18 23.32 -14.64
N ASN A 235 -17.19 23.16 -13.75
CA ASN A 235 -17.17 23.80 -12.42
C ASN A 235 -16.37 25.11 -12.35
N ASN A 236 -15.87 25.65 -13.47
CA ASN A 236 -15.18 26.96 -13.54
C ASN A 236 -16.02 28.06 -14.21
N LYS A 237 -17.35 27.86 -14.34
CA LYS A 237 -18.28 28.88 -14.84
C LYS A 237 -19.08 29.61 -13.77
N GLU A 238 -18.84 29.34 -12.49
CA GLU A 238 -19.36 30.13 -11.36
C GLU A 238 -18.30 30.28 -10.28
N LYS A 239 -17.41 31.26 -10.45
CA LYS A 239 -16.82 32.10 -9.40
C LYS A 239 -16.14 33.31 -10.01
#